data_AF-A0A2D9HTN7-F1
#
_entry.id   AF-A0A2D9HTN7-F1
#
_cell.length_a   1.000
_cell.length_b   1.000
_cell.length_c   1.000
_cell.angle_alpha   90.00
_cell.angle_beta   90.00
_cell.angle_gamma   90.00
#
_symmetry.space_group_name_H-M   'P 1'
#
loop_
_entity.id
_entity.type
_entity.pdbx_description
1 polymer ?
#
loop_
_entity_poly.entity_id
_entity_poly.type
_entity_poly.pdbx_seq_one_letter_code
_entity_poly.pdbx_strand_id
1 'polypeptide(L)' 'MLLKTQLRDINKVDGFKFNLKNGSWMLIRFSGTEPLLRAYAEGSSQEEVDALLLAAQELITI' A
#
# COMPACT_ATOMS: atom_id res chain seq x y z
N MET A 1 6.37 11.77 -2.06
CA MET A 1 7.58 10.92 -2.29
C MET A 1 7.32 10.04 -3.50
N LEU A 2 8.20 9.98 -4.52
CA LEU A 2 7.96 9.13 -5.70
C LEU A 2 8.41 7.70 -5.41
N LEU A 3 7.49 6.73 -5.50
CA LEU A 3 7.85 5.31 -5.49
C LEU A 3 8.85 5.05 -6.62
N LYS A 4 10.00 4.46 -6.28
CA LYS A 4 11.08 4.19 -7.24
C LYS A 4 10.71 3.16 -8.32
N THR A 5 9.58 2.48 -8.14
CA THR A 5 9.08 1.39 -8.96
C THR A 5 7.70 1.73 -9.50
N GLN A 6 7.39 1.25 -10.69
CA GLN A 6 6.12 1.53 -11.36
C GLN A 6 5.03 0.57 -10.88
N LEU A 7 3.79 1.06 -10.88
CA LEU A 7 2.60 0.25 -10.69
C LEU A 7 2.49 -0.82 -11.79
N ARG A 8 2.22 -2.06 -11.39
CA ARG A 8 1.90 -3.17 -12.29
C ARG A 8 0.40 -3.30 -12.46
N ASP A 9 -0.33 -3.40 -11.36
CA ASP A 9 -1.79 -3.56 -11.33
C ASP A 9 -2.38 -3.15 -9.97
N ILE A 10 -3.70 -2.96 -9.94
CA ILE A 10 -4.46 -2.72 -8.72
C ILE A 10 -5.54 -3.80 -8.59
N ASN A 11 -5.47 -4.58 -7.52
CA ASN A 11 -6.53 -5.52 -7.13
C ASN A 11 -7.50 -4.82 -6.16
N LYS A 12 -8.80 -4.89 -6.46
CA LYS A 12 -9.88 -4.21 -5.72
C LYS A 12 -10.84 -5.14 -4.95
N VAL A 13 -10.51 -6.43 -4.83
CA VAL A 13 -11.39 -7.45 -4.23
C VAL A 13 -11.62 -7.20 -2.73
N ASP A 14 -10.60 -6.74 -2.01
CA ASP A 14 -10.65 -6.54 -0.57
C ASP A 14 -9.81 -5.32 -0.15
N GLY A 15 -10.37 -4.14 -0.43
CA GLY A 15 -9.63 -2.88 -0.41
C GLY A 15 -8.86 -2.65 -1.71
N PHE A 16 -7.83 -1.82 -1.67
CA PHE A 16 -6.98 -1.47 -2.81
C PHE A 16 -5.57 -2.02 -2.58
N LYS A 17 -5.25 -3.13 -3.24
CA LYS A 17 -3.89 -3.67 -3.28
C LYS A 17 -3.18 -3.19 -4.54
N PHE A 18 -2.10 -2.44 -4.36
CA PHE A 18 -1.24 -1.93 -5.42
C PHE A 18 -0.03 -2.84 -5.54
N ASN A 19 0.06 -3.56 -6.66
CA ASN A 19 1.21 -4.42 -6.94
C ASN A 19 2.22 -3.65 -7.81
N LEU A 20 3.49 -3.68 -7.43
CA LEU A 20 4.57 -2.95 -8.10
C LEU A 20 5.40 -3.90 -8.98
N LYS A 21 6.06 -3.36 -10.02
CA LYS A 21 6.79 -4.18 -11.00
C LYS A 21 7.99 -4.95 -10.41
N ASN A 22 8.58 -4.45 -9.32
CA ASN A 22 9.66 -5.10 -8.59
C ASN A 22 9.18 -6.16 -7.57
N GLY A 23 7.87 -6.44 -7.53
CA GLY A 23 7.30 -7.46 -6.66
C GLY A 23 6.82 -6.96 -5.29
N SER A 24 7.20 -5.74 -4.88
CA SER A 24 6.65 -5.11 -3.68
C SER A 24 5.18 -4.73 -3.85
N TRP A 25 4.48 -4.53 -2.74
CA TRP A 25 3.06 -4.18 -2.76
C TRP A 25 2.66 -3.38 -1.53
N MET A 26 1.56 -2.63 -1.66
CA MET A 26 0.85 -2.06 -0.52
C MET A 26 -0.65 -2.33 -0.64
N LEU A 27 -1.34 -2.45 0.50
CA LEU A 27 -2.78 -2.69 0.59
C LEU A 27 -3.41 -1.72 1.57
N ILE A 28 -4.46 -1.03 1.13
CA ILE A 28 -5.34 -0.23 1.97
C ILE A 28 -6.71 -0.89 2.01
N ARG A 29 -7.26 -1.16 3.19
CA ARG A 29 -8.60 -1.74 3.33
C ARG A 29 -9.30 -1.27 4.59
N PHE A 30 -10.63 -1.26 4.53
CA PHE A 30 -11.43 -1.13 5.74
C PHE A 30 -11.32 -2.40 6.59
N SER A 31 -11.25 -2.22 7.91
CA SER A 31 -11.45 -3.31 8.84
C SER A 31 -12.92 -3.74 8.83
N GLY A 32 -13.17 -5.05 8.79
CA GLY A 32 -14.52 -5.60 8.88
C GLY A 32 -15.05 -5.72 10.32
N THR A 33 -14.20 -5.53 11.33
CA THR A 33 -14.54 -5.79 12.75
C THR A 33 -14.35 -4.58 13.66
N GLU A 34 -13.68 -3.53 13.18
CA GLU A 34 -13.32 -2.35 13.97
C GLU A 34 -13.47 -1.11 13.09
N PRO A 35 -13.74 0.09 13.65
CA PRO A 35 -13.85 1.33 12.89
C PRO A 35 -12.45 1.87 12.51
N LEU A 36 -11.67 1.06 11.81
CA LEU A 36 -10.28 1.33 11.43
C LEU A 36 -10.07 1.13 9.94
N LEU A 37 -9.18 1.94 9.36
CA LEU A 37 -8.58 1.69 8.06
C LEU A 37 -7.19 1.07 8.27
N ARG A 38 -6.91 -0.02 7.56
CA ARG A 38 -5.63 -0.74 7.67
C ARG A 38 -4.79 -0.51 6.43
N ALA A 39 -3.50 -0.27 6.65
CA ALA A 39 -2.47 -0.23 5.64
C ALA A 39 -1.46 -1.35 5.89
N TYR A 40 -1.09 -2.07 4.84
CA TYR A 40 -0.05 -3.10 4.86
C TYR A 40 0.91 -2.84 3.71
N ALA A 41 2.17 -3.18 3.88
CA ALA A 41 3.17 -3.13 2.83
C ALA A 41 4.16 -4.28 2.95
N GLU A 42 4.69 -4.69 1.80
CA GLU A 42 5.79 -5.64 1.69
C GLU A 42 6.78 -5.08 0.68
N GLY A 43 8.06 -5.09 1.05
CA GLY A 43 9.15 -4.56 0.25
C GLY A 43 10.44 -5.32 0.51
N SER A 44 11.45 -5.04 -0.31
CA SER A 44 12.76 -5.70 -0.26
C SER A 44 13.68 -5.15 0.84
N SER A 45 13.33 -4.00 1.43
CA SER A 45 14.02 -3.41 2.58
C SER A 45 13.05 -2.67 3.49
N GLN A 46 13.47 -2.36 4.71
CA GLN A 46 12.64 -1.59 5.66
C GLN A 46 12.34 -0.20 5.11
N GLU A 47 13.30 0.45 4.46
CA GLU A 47 13.11 1.77 3.85
C GLU A 47 12.05 1.75 2.73
N GLU A 48 11.98 0.65 1.96
CA GLU A 48 10.93 0.48 0.96
C GLU A 48 9.55 0.29 1.61
N VAL A 49 9.47 -0.53 2.67
CA VAL A 49 8.23 -0.74 3.44
C VAL A 49 7.73 0.58 4.04
N ASP A 50 8.60 1.35 4.67
CA ASP A 50 8.25 2.63 5.28
C ASP A 50 7.77 3.64 4.23
N ALA A 51 8.44 3.70 3.06
CA ALA A 51 8.01 4.54 1.96
C ALA A 51 6.63 4.15 1.40
N LEU A 52 6.34 2.85 1.32
CA LEU A 52 5.04 2.34 0.88
C LEU A 52 3.93 2.66 1.88
N LEU A 53 4.18 2.50 3.18
CA LEU A 53 3.22 2.84 4.22
C LEU A 53 2.95 4.35 4.28
N LEU A 54 3.98 5.18 4.11
CA LEU A 54 3.81 6.63 4.02
C LEU A 54 2.95 7.02 2.80
N ALA A 55 3.25 6.43 1.63
CA ALA A 55 2.45 6.66 0.43
C ALA A 55 0.98 6.22 0.62
N ALA A 56 0.75 5.11 1.31
CA ALA A 56 -0.60 4.68 1.66
C ALA A 56 -1.31 5.69 2.56
N GLN A 57 -0.62 6.23 3.59
CA GLN A 57 -1.17 7.24 4.50
C GLN A 57 -1.51 8.56 3.80
N GLU A 58 -0.65 9.02 2.88
CA GLU A 58 -0.90 10.21 2.06
C GLU A 58 -2.15 10.06 1.19
N LEU A 59 -2.43 8.87 0.65
CA LEU A 59 -3.64 8.61 -0.15
C LEU A 59 -4.95 8.68 0.66
N ILE A 60 -4.87 8.48 1.98
CA ILE A 60 -6.04 8.40 2.87
C ILE A 60 -6.36 9.77 3.48
N THR A 61 -5.36 10.63 3.65
CA THR A 61 -5.48 11.91 4.33
C THR A 61 -5.85 12.99 3.31
N ILE A 62 -7.15 13.15 3.04
CA ILE A 62 -7.73 14.25 2.23
C ILE A 62 -8.71 15.03 3.10
#